data_AF-A0A3S4F0K4-F1
#
_entry.id   AF-A0A3S4F0K4-F1
#
_cell.length_a   1.000
_cell.length_b   1.000
_cell.length_c   1.000
_cell.angle_alpha   90.00
_cell.angle_beta   90.00
_cell.angle_gamma   90.00
#
_symmetry.space_group_name_H-M   'P 1'
#
loop_
_entity.id
_entity.type
_entity.pdbx_description
1 polymer ?
#
loop_
_entity_poly.entity_id
_entity_poly.type
_entity_poly.pdbx_seq_one_letter_code
_entity_poly.pdbx_strand_id
1 'polypeptide(L)' 'MLQGWRGEIYAGVIPNPTISVVQEGLKVFTQSGADYLIAIGGGSPQDTCKAIGIISNNPEFADVRSLEGLSPTR' A
#
# COMPACT_ATOMS: atom_id res chain seq x y z
N MET A 1 -29.90 10.18 3.59
CA MET A 1 -29.13 9.06 4.16
C MET A 1 -28.24 8.53 3.04
N LEU A 2 -27.00 9.01 2.92
CA LEU A 2 -26.08 8.54 1.89
C LEU A 2 -25.43 7.25 2.38
N GLN A 3 -26.01 6.11 2.01
CA GLN A 3 -25.36 4.82 2.17
C GLN A 3 -24.50 4.54 0.93
N GLY A 4 -23.34 3.93 1.15
CA GLY A 4 -22.70 3.10 0.13
C GLY A 4 -21.25 3.44 -0.16
N TRP A 5 -20.38 3.39 0.85
CA TRP A 5 -18.96 3.14 0.63
C TRP A 5 -18.65 1.75 1.18
N ARG A 6 -18.21 0.85 0.29
CA ARG A 6 -17.69 -0.47 0.66
C ARG A 6 -16.17 -0.41 0.53
N GLY A 7 -15.48 -0.86 1.56
CA GLY A 7 -14.03 -0.90 1.60
C GLY A 7 -13.57 -1.71 2.80
N GLU A 8 -12.34 -2.21 2.71
CA GLU A 8 -11.67 -2.91 3.80
C GLU A 8 -10.69 -1.97 4.49
N ILE A 9 -10.52 -2.14 5.81
CA ILE A 9 -9.60 -1.34 6.60
C ILE A 9 -8.38 -2.20 6.94
N TYR A 10 -7.21 -1.75 6.51
CA TYR A 10 -5.93 -2.27 6.99
C TYR A 10 -5.30 -1.27 7.97
N ALA A 11 -5.24 -1.65 9.25
CA ALA A 11 -4.70 -0.81 10.33
C ALA A 11 -3.39 -1.35 10.94
N GLY A 12 -2.73 -2.31 10.29
CA GLY A 12 -1.49 -2.95 10.77
C GLY A 12 -0.21 -2.12 10.58
N VAL A 13 -0.32 -0.86 10.12
CA VAL A 13 0.85 -0.02 9.84
C VAL A 13 1.51 0.45 11.15
N ILE A 14 2.83 0.31 11.20
CA ILE A 14 3.68 0.76 12.31
C ILE A 14 4.62 1.89 11.85
N PRO A 15 5.17 2.70 12.78
CA PRO A 15 6.26 3.62 12.46
C PRO A 15 7.45 2.90 11.81
N ASN A 16 8.02 3.48 10.75
CA ASN A 16 9.06 2.87 9.91
C ASN A 16 8.63 1.48 9.40
N PRO A 17 7.63 1.41 8.49
CA PRO A 17 6.98 0.17 8.11
C PRO A 17 7.98 -0.79 7.47
N THR A 18 7.86 -2.07 7.82
CA THR A 18 8.71 -3.13 7.28
C THR A 18 8.15 -3.67 5.96
N ILE A 19 8.97 -4.43 5.23
CA ILE A 19 8.53 -5.18 4.03
C ILE A 19 7.30 -6.04 4.35
N SER A 20 7.28 -6.73 5.49
CA SER A 20 6.15 -7.58 5.88
C SER A 20 4.84 -6.81 6.04
N VAL A 21 4.89 -5.57 6.56
CA VAL A 21 3.70 -4.71 6.71
C VAL A 21 3.15 -4.29 5.34
N VAL A 22 4.02 -4.03 4.36
CA VAL A 22 3.62 -3.74 2.99
C VAL A 22 2.98 -4.96 2.33
N GLN A 23 3.59 -6.14 2.48
CA GLN A 23 3.08 -7.39 1.91
C GLN A 23 1.73 -7.81 2.51
N GLU A 24 1.55 -7.62 3.82
CA GLU A 24 0.27 -7.85 4.48
C GLU A 24 -0.81 -6.90 3.95
N GLY A 25 -0.52 -5.60 3.86
CA GLY A 25 -1.44 -4.62 3.29
C GLY A 25 -1.77 -4.88 1.82
N LEU A 26 -0.80 -5.31 1.02
CA LEU A 26 -1.01 -5.71 -0.37
C LEU A 26 -1.95 -6.91 -0.47
N LYS A 27 -1.77 -7.93 0.38
CA LYS A 27 -2.68 -9.08 0.44
C LYS A 27 -4.10 -8.65 0.77
N VAL A 28 -4.29 -7.77 1.76
CA VAL A 28 -5.61 -7.22 2.11
C VAL A 28 -6.21 -6.47 0.93
N PHE A 29 -5.44 -5.60 0.27
CA PHE A 29 -5.91 -4.85 -0.90
C PHE A 29 -6.35 -5.78 -2.03
N THR A 30 -5.53 -6.74 -2.43
CA THR A 30 -5.86 -7.72 -3.48
C THR A 30 -7.11 -8.54 -3.13
N GLN A 31 -7.26 -8.96 -1.87
CA GLN A 31 -8.42 -9.74 -1.43
C GLN A 31 -9.70 -8.91 -1.32
N SER A 32 -9.58 -7.61 -1.04
CA SER A 32 -10.73 -6.71 -0.89
C SER A 32 -11.49 -6.46 -2.20
N GLY A 33 -10.83 -6.65 -3.35
CA GLY A 33 -11.37 -6.26 -4.65
C GLY A 33 -11.55 -4.74 -4.82
N ALA A 34 -10.92 -3.93 -3.96
CA ALA A 34 -10.92 -2.48 -4.06
C ALA A 34 -10.13 -2.03 -5.30
N ASP A 35 -10.55 -0.89 -5.85
CA ASP A 35 -9.98 -0.24 -7.04
C ASP A 35 -9.16 1.01 -6.72
N TYR A 36 -9.23 1.51 -5.47
CA TYR A 36 -8.38 2.59 -4.97
C TYR A 36 -8.01 2.39 -3.51
N LEU A 37 -6.99 3.12 -3.07
CA LEU A 37 -6.49 3.14 -1.70
C LEU A 37 -6.68 4.54 -1.10
N ILE A 38 -6.95 4.60 0.20
CA ILE A 38 -6.94 5.84 0.98
C ILE A 38 -5.98 5.68 2.15
N ALA A 39 -4.92 6.48 2.16
CA ALA A 39 -4.01 6.56 3.29
C ALA A 39 -4.56 7.55 4.34
N ILE A 40 -4.79 7.08 5.56
CA ILE A 40 -5.17 7.93 6.70
C ILE A 40 -4.05 7.88 7.73
N GLY A 41 -3.32 8.98 7.88
CA GLY A 41 -2.24 9.13 8.86
C GLY A 41 -1.03 9.88 8.31
N GLY A 42 0.10 9.78 9.03
CA GLY A 42 1.37 10.43 8.68
C GLY A 42 2.18 9.66 7.63
N GLY A 43 3.51 9.87 7.62
CA GLY A 43 4.42 9.28 6.64
C GLY A 43 4.33 7.76 6.54
N SER A 44 4.28 7.03 7.67
CA SER A 44 4.28 5.57 7.64
C SER A 44 3.03 4.96 6.94
N PRO A 45 1.78 5.35 7.27
CA PRO A 45 0.61 4.95 6.47
C PRO A 45 0.68 5.39 5.01
N GLN A 46 1.16 6.61 4.74
CA GLN A 46 1.26 7.13 3.36
C GLN A 46 2.26 6.34 2.51
N ASP A 47 3.44 6.05 3.05
CA ASP A 47 4.49 5.32 2.32
C ASP A 47 4.13 3.85 2.13
N THR A 48 3.50 3.23 3.14
CA THR A 48 2.93 1.88 3.00
C THR A 48 1.88 1.84 1.88
N CYS A 49 0.97 2.83 1.86
CA CYS A 49 -0.06 2.94 0.83
C CYS A 49 0.52 3.13 -0.57
N LYS A 50 1.56 3.97 -0.72
CA LYS A 50 2.27 4.15 -2.00
C LYS A 50 2.89 2.85 -2.49
N ALA A 51 3.58 2.12 -1.60
CA ALA A 51 4.20 0.85 -1.96
C ALA A 51 3.16 -0.18 -2.42
N ILE A 52 2.04 -0.32 -1.71
CA ILE A 52 0.93 -1.20 -2.12
C ILE A 52 0.39 -0.80 -3.50
N GLY A 53 0.12 0.49 -3.71
CA GLY A 53 -0.41 0.99 -4.98
C GLY A 53 0.54 0.78 -6.16
N ILE A 54 1.85 0.96 -5.96
CA ILE A 54 2.87 0.68 -6.98
C ILE A 54 2.92 -0.82 -7.28
N ILE A 55 3.09 -1.66 -6.26
CA ILE A 55 3.27 -3.11 -6.45
C ILE A 55 2.01 -3.75 -7.04
N SER A 56 0.81 -3.31 -6.65
CA SER A 56 -0.43 -3.83 -7.20
C SER A 56 -0.55 -3.61 -8.72
N ASN A 57 0.12 -2.60 -9.27
CA ASN A 57 0.14 -2.32 -10.71
C ASN A 57 1.45 -2.81 -11.39
N ASN A 58 2.44 -3.21 -10.61
CA ASN A 58 3.77 -3.65 -11.07
C ASN A 58 4.21 -4.86 -10.22
N PRO A 59 3.63 -6.06 -10.48
CA PRO A 59 3.80 -7.24 -9.61
C PRO A 59 5.24 -7.78 -9.58
N GLU A 60 6.10 -7.39 -10.51
CA GLU A 60 7.53 -7.70 -10.51
C GLU A 60 8.27 -7.13 -9.28
N PHE A 61 7.69 -6.13 -8.60
CA PHE A 61 8.24 -5.53 -7.38
C PHE A 61 7.66 -6.13 -6.09
N ALA A 62 7.09 -7.34 -6.14
CA ALA A 62 6.45 -7.98 -4.98
C ALA A 62 7.39 -8.24 -3.77
N ASP A 63 8.70 -8.24 -3.98
CA ASP A 63 9.69 -8.32 -2.90
C ASP A 63 9.88 -7.01 -2.13
N VAL A 64 9.25 -5.91 -2.57
CA VAL A 64 9.29 -4.54 -1.99
C VAL A 64 10.68 -3.89 -2.06
N ARG A 65 11.73 -4.65 -1.79
CA ARG A 65 13.12 -4.19 -1.78
C ARG A 65 13.59 -3.73 -3.16
N SER A 66 13.12 -4.36 -4.23
CA SER A 66 13.40 -3.93 -5.61
C SER A 66 12.85 -2.54 -5.95
N LEU A 67 11.97 -1.96 -5.12
CA LEU A 67 11.56 -0.56 -5.24
C LEU A 67 12.62 0.42 -4.73
N GLU A 68 13.64 -0.06 -4.02
CA GLU A 68 14.74 0.78 -3.57
C GLU A 68 15.59 1.22 -4.76
N GLY A 69 15.62 2.53 -5.02
CA GLY A 69 16.38 3.11 -6.10
C GLY A 69 15.90 4.51 -6.44
N LEU A 70 16.74 5.28 -7.12
CA LEU A 70 16.39 6.62 -7.57
C LEU A 70 15.78 6.52 -8.97
N SER A 71 14.69 7.25 -9.20
CA SER A 71 14.48 7.87 -10.51
C SER A 71 15.78 8.59 -10.85
N PRO A 72 16.47 8.28 -11.97
CA PRO A 72 17.55 9.12 -12.44
C PRO A 72 16.94 10.45 -12.87
N THR A 73 16.72 11.35 -11.91
CA THR A 73 16.45 12.76 -12.19
C THR A 73 17.71 13.32 -12.81
N ARG A 74 17.70 13.41 -14.14
CA ARG A 74 18.60 14.27 -14.91
C ARG A 74 18.21 15.73 -14.72
#